data_AF-A0A251UXI2-F1
#
_entry.id   AF-A0A251UXI2-F1
#
_cell.length_a   1.000
_cell.length_b   1.000
_cell.length_c   1.000
_cell.angle_alpha   90.00
_cell.angle_beta   90.00
_cell.angle_gamma   90.00
#
_symmetry.space_group_name_H-M   'P 1'
#
loop_
_entity.id
_entity.type
_entity.pdbx_description
1 polymer ?
#
loop_
_entity_poly.entity_id
_entity_poly.type
_entity_poly.pdbx_seq_one_letter_code
_entity_poly.pdbx_strand_id
1 'polypeptide(L)'
;METLEEQEQEQSTTTIVERSTKKTNMSLPSEIIEDIFSRLPVKSILRFRTLSKPWLSRISDPSFTNLHLTRAHRTALFILAHDESGKRHLLSAPRDGGPVTHLITFHNPDYIVMYAQHVNGLVYLTCMKRSNEHKTHVYAFVVNPRP
;
A
#
# COMPACT_ATOMS: atom_id res chain seq x y z
N MET A 1 -67.15 -5.65 -36.03
CA MET A 1 -67.47 -4.64 -34.99
C MET A 1 -68.19 -5.43 -33.92
N GLU A 2 -67.61 -5.86 -32.81
CA GLU A 2 -66.33 -5.61 -32.12
C GLU A 2 -66.24 -6.70 -31.02
N THR A 3 -65.09 -6.85 -30.37
CA THR A 3 -64.76 -7.78 -29.24
C THR A 3 -64.23 -9.18 -29.62
N LEU A 4 -62.94 -9.20 -29.96
CA LEU A 4 -62.09 -10.40 -30.13
C LEU A 4 -60.81 -10.32 -29.25
N GLU A 5 -60.78 -9.51 -28.18
CA GLU A 5 -59.53 -9.19 -27.49
C GLU A 5 -59.41 -9.59 -26.01
N GLU A 6 -60.36 -10.32 -25.40
CA GLU A 6 -60.28 -10.56 -23.94
C GLU A 6 -60.06 -12.00 -23.44
N GLN A 7 -59.89 -13.04 -24.27
CA GLN A 7 -59.83 -14.41 -23.70
C GLN A 7 -58.77 -15.41 -24.20
N GLU A 8 -57.67 -14.98 -24.83
CA GLU A 8 -56.67 -15.96 -25.32
C GLU A 8 -55.21 -15.69 -24.94
N GLN A 9 -54.97 -15.29 -23.69
CA GLN A 9 -53.61 -15.39 -23.13
C GLN A 9 -53.59 -15.81 -21.66
N GLU A 10 -54.32 -16.88 -21.38
CA GLU A 10 -54.18 -17.72 -20.19
C GLU A 10 -53.43 -19.03 -20.55
N GLN A 11 -52.34 -18.92 -21.32
CA GLN A 11 -51.40 -20.00 -21.58
C GLN A 11 -50.00 -19.63 -21.11
N SER A 12 -49.46 -20.50 -20.26
CA SER A 12 -48.10 -20.50 -19.69
C SER A 12 -47.91 -19.77 -18.35
N THR A 13 -48.75 -20.15 -17.39
CA THR A 13 -48.29 -20.37 -16.02
C THR A 13 -47.25 -21.49 -16.03
N THR A 14 -45.95 -21.16 -16.07
CA THR A 14 -44.79 -21.91 -15.53
C THR A 14 -43.50 -21.24 -16.05
N THR A 15 -42.50 -21.13 -15.18
CA THR A 15 -41.12 -20.70 -15.46
C THR A 15 -40.87 -19.23 -15.83
N ILE A 16 -40.84 -18.36 -14.82
CA ILE A 16 -39.77 -17.34 -14.77
C ILE A 16 -38.86 -17.74 -13.62
N VAL A 17 -37.83 -18.47 -14.02
CA VAL A 17 -36.71 -18.99 -13.25
C VAL A 17 -36.26 -17.97 -12.21
N GLU A 18 -36.30 -18.41 -10.95
CA GLU A 18 -35.54 -17.83 -9.84
C GLU A 18 -34.08 -17.66 -10.27
N ARG A 19 -33.71 -16.48 -10.76
CA ARG A 19 -32.30 -16.10 -10.81
C ARG A 19 -31.92 -15.58 -9.44
N SER A 20 -31.89 -16.50 -8.47
CA SER A 20 -31.11 -16.35 -7.25
C SER A 20 -29.65 -16.24 -7.67
N THR A 21 -29.24 -15.03 -8.03
CA THR A 21 -27.83 -14.69 -8.03
C THR A 21 -27.46 -14.69 -6.56
N LYS A 22 -27.00 -15.84 -6.08
CA LYS A 22 -26.30 -15.97 -4.82
C LYS A 22 -25.03 -15.15 -4.98
N LYS A 23 -25.15 -13.83 -4.80
CA LYS A 23 -24.06 -12.88 -4.80
C LYS A 23 -23.23 -13.28 -3.60
N THR A 24 -22.19 -14.06 -3.86
CA THR A 24 -21.18 -14.33 -2.85
C THR A 24 -20.63 -12.96 -2.49
N ASN A 25 -21.06 -12.43 -1.34
CA ASN A 25 -20.53 -11.20 -0.79
C ASN A 25 -19.10 -11.51 -0.38
N MET A 26 -18.18 -11.51 -1.36
CA MET A 26 -16.75 -11.38 -1.13
C MET A 26 -16.49 -9.92 -0.73
N SER A 27 -17.10 -9.48 0.37
CA SER A 27 -16.82 -8.19 0.98
C SER A 27 -15.59 -8.37 1.85
N LEU A 28 -14.54 -7.62 1.51
CA LEU A 28 -13.38 -7.53 2.38
C LEU A 28 -13.81 -6.88 3.71
N PRO A 29 -13.31 -7.34 4.87
CA PRO A 29 -13.61 -6.72 6.16
C PRO A 29 -13.27 -5.23 6.17
N SER A 30 -14.04 -4.43 6.91
CA SER A 30 -13.86 -2.96 7.00
C SER A 30 -12.45 -2.58 7.43
N GLU A 31 -11.87 -3.34 8.34
CA GLU A 31 -10.56 -3.10 8.92
C GLU A 31 -9.46 -3.22 7.86
N ILE A 32 -9.59 -4.18 6.94
CA ILE A 32 -8.64 -4.36 5.85
C ILE A 32 -8.77 -3.24 4.82
N ILE A 33 -10.00 -2.80 4.54
CA ILE A 33 -10.22 -1.67 3.61
C ILE A 33 -9.67 -0.38 4.21
N GLU A 34 -9.87 -0.13 5.50
CA GLU A 34 -9.27 0.99 6.23
C GLU A 34 -7.73 0.91 6.26
N ASP A 35 -7.17 -0.29 6.43
CA ASP A 35 -5.72 -0.54 6.35
C ASP A 35 -5.16 -0.24 4.95
N ILE A 36 -5.92 -0.53 3.89
CA ILE A 36 -5.58 -0.16 2.51
C ILE A 36 -5.68 1.36 2.34
N PHE A 37 -6.82 1.96 2.66
CA PHE A 37 -7.07 3.40 2.47
C PHE A 37 -6.05 4.26 3.21
N SER A 38 -5.72 3.90 4.44
CA SER A 38 -4.75 4.64 5.25
C SER A 38 -3.32 4.63 4.68
N ARG A 39 -3.01 3.79 3.68
CA ARG A 39 -1.72 3.76 2.95
C ARG A 39 -1.76 4.50 1.60
N LEU A 40 -2.93 4.93 1.15
CA LEU A 40 -3.08 5.61 -0.14
C LEU A 40 -2.78 7.11 -0.01
N PRO A 41 -2.34 7.79 -1.08
CA PRO A 41 -2.20 9.24 -1.06
C PRO A 41 -3.55 9.94 -0.76
N VAL A 42 -3.51 11.05 -0.01
CA VAL A 42 -4.71 11.84 0.37
C VAL A 42 -5.62 12.13 -0.83
N LYS A 43 -5.05 12.52 -1.98
CA LYS A 43 -5.81 12.80 -3.21
C LYS A 43 -6.66 11.62 -3.69
N SER A 44 -6.14 10.40 -3.56
CA SER A 44 -6.85 9.18 -3.94
C SER A 44 -7.97 8.88 -2.94
N ILE A 45 -7.69 9.00 -1.64
CA ILE A 45 -8.66 8.76 -0.56
C ILE A 45 -9.85 9.72 -0.68
N LEU A 46 -9.60 11.00 -0.97
CA LEU A 46 -10.66 11.99 -1.12
C LEU A 46 -11.67 11.65 -2.23
N ARG A 47 -11.25 10.91 -3.28
CA ARG A 47 -12.15 10.40 -4.32
C ARG A 47 -13.06 9.28 -3.80
N PHE A 48 -12.63 8.49 -2.83
CA PHE A 48 -13.45 7.41 -2.27
C PHE A 48 -14.60 7.91 -1.39
N ARG A 49 -14.50 9.14 -0.86
CA ARG A 49 -15.59 9.80 -0.12
C ARG A 49 -16.87 9.92 -0.95
N THR A 50 -16.77 9.98 -2.27
CA THR A 50 -17.94 10.13 -3.15
C THR A 50 -18.52 8.80 -3.62
N LEU A 51 -17.89 7.66 -3.33
CA LEU A 51 -18.35 6.35 -3.81
C LEU A 51 -19.45 5.73 -2.94
N SER A 52 -19.49 6.02 -1.63
CA SER A 52 -20.54 5.52 -0.75
C SER A 52 -20.65 6.32 0.55
N LYS A 53 -21.83 6.32 1.17
CA LYS A 53 -22.05 6.93 2.50
C LYS A 53 -21.17 6.29 3.60
N PRO A 54 -21.01 4.95 3.66
CA PRO A 54 -20.08 4.32 4.61
C PRO A 54 -18.63 4.82 4.48
N TRP A 55 -18.12 4.96 3.24
CA TRP A 55 -16.75 5.44 3.03
C TRP A 55 -16.59 6.91 3.37
N LEU A 56 -17.58 7.74 3.05
CA LEU A 56 -17.61 9.13 3.50
C LEU A 56 -17.50 9.22 5.02
N SER A 57 -18.31 8.44 5.75
CA SER A 57 -18.31 8.41 7.21
C SER A 57 -16.95 7.97 7.76
N ARG A 58 -16.42 6.83 7.27
CA ARG A 58 -15.13 6.30 7.72
C ARG A 58 -13.95 7.20 7.43
N ILE A 59 -13.86 7.78 6.23
CA ILE A 59 -12.74 8.64 5.85
C ILE A 59 -12.79 9.98 6.61
N SER A 60 -13.99 10.45 6.98
CA SER A 60 -14.16 11.67 7.75
C SER A 60 -13.99 11.46 9.26
N ASP A 61 -13.82 10.21 9.70
CA ASP A 61 -13.63 9.88 11.11
C ASP A 61 -12.25 10.34 11.61
N PRO A 62 -12.16 10.98 12.79
CA PRO A 62 -10.89 11.42 13.36
C PRO A 62 -9.90 10.27 13.62
N SER A 63 -10.38 9.08 13.97
CA SER A 63 -9.54 7.89 14.16
C SER A 63 -8.86 7.48 12.85
N PHE A 64 -9.62 7.46 11.74
CA PHE A 64 -9.04 7.20 10.43
C PHE A 64 -8.02 8.29 10.04
N THR A 65 -8.34 9.56 10.31
CA THR A 65 -7.43 10.69 10.02
C THR A 65 -6.12 10.54 10.78
N ASN A 66 -6.18 10.24 12.09
CA ASN A 66 -4.99 9.98 12.90
C ASN A 66 -4.21 8.77 12.38
N LEU A 67 -4.87 7.64 12.09
CA LEU A 67 -4.24 6.46 11.52
C LEU A 67 -3.51 6.79 10.20
N HIS A 68 -4.15 7.57 9.33
CA HIS A 68 -3.59 7.98 8.05
C HIS A 68 -2.38 8.92 8.25
N LEU A 69 -2.47 9.89 9.15
CA LEU A 69 -1.36 10.80 9.48
C LEU A 69 -0.17 10.06 10.07
N THR A 70 -0.38 9.15 11.03
CA THR A 70 0.67 8.32 11.62
C THR A 70 1.38 7.45 10.58
N ARG A 71 0.70 7.05 9.51
CA ARG A 71 1.31 6.29 8.40
C ARG A 71 2.02 7.19 7.40
N ALA A 72 1.47 8.37 7.11
CA ALA A 72 2.08 9.35 6.21
C ALA A 72 3.39 9.95 6.78
N HIS A 73 3.48 10.11 8.11
CA HIS A 73 4.66 10.65 8.80
C HIS A 73 5.84 9.68 8.95
N ARG A 74 5.77 8.48 8.39
CA ARG A 74 6.88 7.51 8.42
C ARG A 74 7.94 7.77 7.34
N THR A 75 8.26 9.03 7.07
CA THR A 75 9.47 9.37 6.34
C THR A 75 10.65 9.21 7.29
N ALA A 76 11.38 8.10 7.13
CA ALA A 76 12.59 7.86 7.89
C ALA A 76 13.79 8.60 7.29
N LEU A 77 14.67 9.09 8.15
CA LEU A 77 16.02 9.51 7.80
C LEU A 77 16.87 8.24 7.64
N PHE A 78 17.61 8.16 6.53
CA PHE A 78 18.59 7.08 6.35
C PHE A 78 19.96 7.56 6.84
N ILE A 79 20.57 6.77 7.73
CA ILE A 79 21.88 7.06 8.30
C ILE A 79 22.84 5.95 7.86
N LEU A 80 24.00 6.34 7.35
CA LEU A 80 25.09 5.41 7.07
C LEU A 80 26.14 5.54 8.19
N ALA A 81 26.35 4.45 8.92
CA ALA A 81 27.34 4.37 10.00
C ALA A 81 28.46 3.37 9.64
N HIS A 82 29.62 3.50 10.26
CA HIS A 82 30.75 2.59 10.11
C HIS A 82 31.15 2.06 11.49
N ASP A 83 31.44 0.77 11.60
CA ASP A 83 31.96 0.17 12.84
C ASP A 83 33.49 0.03 12.82
N GLU A 84 34.07 -0.35 13.96
CA GLU A 84 35.51 -0.57 14.12
C GLU A 84 36.05 -1.70 13.22
N SER A 85 35.17 -2.59 12.73
CA SER A 85 35.53 -3.66 11.79
C SER A 85 35.52 -3.20 10.33
N GLY A 86 35.19 -1.93 10.06
CA GLY A 86 35.09 -1.37 8.72
C GLY A 86 33.80 -1.73 7.98
N LYS A 87 32.83 -2.37 8.65
CA LYS A 87 31.52 -2.67 8.06
C LYS A 87 30.68 -1.41 8.03
N ARG A 88 29.82 -1.29 7.00
CA ARG A 88 28.89 -0.18 6.88
C ARG A 88 27.49 -0.64 7.29
N HIS A 89 26.81 0.15 8.11
CA HIS A 89 25.44 -0.12 8.52
C HIS A 89 24.52 0.96 7.95
N LEU A 90 23.46 0.53 7.28
CA LEU A 90 22.35 1.39 6.92
C LEU A 90 21.29 1.32 8.01
N LEU A 91 20.99 2.46 8.57
CA LEU A 91 20.02 2.64 9.64
C LEU A 91 18.88 3.53 9.16
N SER A 92 17.72 3.35 9.78
CA SER A 92 16.50 4.11 9.53
C SER A 92 16.07 4.77 10.84
N ALA A 93 16.07 6.10 10.88
CA ALA A 93 15.67 6.87 12.04
C ALA A 93 14.34 7.62 11.78
N PRO A 94 13.33 7.46 12.65
CA PRO A 94 12.12 8.26 12.59
C PRO A 94 12.39 9.76 12.75
N ARG A 95 11.61 10.62 12.09
CA ARG A 95 11.78 12.08 12.16
C ARG A 95 11.35 12.68 13.51
N ASP A 96 10.53 11.95 14.26
CA ASP A 96 10.05 12.31 15.60
C ASP A 96 11.03 11.92 16.72
N GLY A 97 12.23 11.42 16.38
CA GLY A 97 13.24 11.02 17.36
C GLY A 97 12.96 9.66 18.01
N GLY A 98 12.08 8.85 17.42
CA GLY A 98 11.85 7.47 17.83
C GLY A 98 13.08 6.55 17.67
N PRO A 99 12.94 5.26 18.03
CA PRO A 99 14.04 4.31 17.98
C PRO A 99 14.57 4.11 16.56
N VAL A 100 15.90 3.94 16.45
CA VAL A 100 16.58 3.70 15.17
C VAL A 100 16.51 2.22 14.82
N THR A 101 16.03 1.90 13.61
CA THR A 101 15.97 0.54 13.07
C THR A 101 17.22 0.25 12.24
N HIS A 102 17.87 -0.88 12.50
CA HIS A 102 18.94 -1.40 11.66
C HIS A 102 18.34 -2.08 10.41
N LEU A 103 18.72 -1.64 9.22
CA LEU A 103 18.17 -2.18 7.97
C LEU A 103 19.07 -3.24 7.34
N ILE A 104 20.35 -2.92 7.13
CA ILE A 104 21.29 -3.80 6.44
C ILE A 104 22.74 -3.48 6.84
N THR A 105 23.58 -4.52 6.87
CA THR A 105 25.03 -4.39 7.01
C THR A 105 25.70 -4.76 5.69
N PHE A 106 26.55 -3.86 5.19
CA PHE A 106 27.45 -4.14 4.08
C PHE A 106 28.79 -4.63 4.64
N HIS A 107 29.09 -5.90 4.39
CA HIS A 107 30.35 -6.51 4.78
C HIS A 107 31.51 -6.17 3.86
N ASN A 108 31.22 -5.73 2.64
CA ASN A 108 32.24 -5.34 1.68
C ASN A 108 32.35 -3.79 1.64
N PRO A 109 33.52 -3.22 1.98
CA PRO A 109 33.72 -1.78 2.07
C PRO A 109 33.72 -1.07 0.70
N ASP A 110 33.86 -1.80 -0.41
CA ASP A 110 33.84 -1.25 -1.77
C ASP A 110 32.44 -0.83 -2.23
N TYR A 111 31.39 -1.20 -1.49
CA TYR A 111 30.03 -0.76 -1.79
C TYR A 111 29.79 0.63 -1.23
N ILE A 112 29.57 1.59 -2.13
CA ILE A 112 29.17 2.96 -1.82
C ILE A 112 27.67 3.06 -2.02
N VAL A 113 26.94 3.38 -0.96
CA VAL A 113 25.50 3.70 -1.06
C VAL A 113 25.36 5.04 -1.78
N MET A 114 24.63 5.06 -2.89
CA MET A 114 24.43 6.25 -3.71
C MET A 114 23.12 6.96 -3.37
N TYR A 115 22.02 6.21 -3.32
CA TYR A 115 20.69 6.75 -3.03
C TYR A 115 19.92 5.80 -2.14
N ALA A 116 19.20 6.36 -1.17
CA ALA A 116 18.22 5.64 -0.36
C ALA A 116 16.92 6.45 -0.34
N GLN A 117 15.81 5.83 -0.73
CA GLN A 117 14.50 6.46 -0.76
C GLN A 117 13.45 5.56 -0.13
N HIS A 118 12.51 6.17 0.57
CA HIS A 118 11.31 5.48 1.04
C HIS A 118 10.25 5.50 -0.07
N VAL A 119 9.75 4.34 -0.45
CA VAL A 119 8.75 4.15 -1.49
C VAL A 119 7.53 3.46 -0.89
N ASN A 120 6.60 4.26 -0.34
CA ASN A 120 5.29 3.81 0.16
C ASN A 120 5.34 2.63 1.17
N GLY A 121 6.36 2.58 2.02
CA GLY A 121 6.53 1.51 3.02
C GLY A 121 7.66 0.55 2.71
N LEU A 122 8.33 0.70 1.56
CA LEU A 122 9.56 0.00 1.20
C LEU A 122 10.74 0.98 1.21
N VAL A 123 11.95 0.45 1.28
CA VAL A 123 13.19 1.20 1.12
C VAL A 123 13.84 0.76 -0.19
N TYR A 124 13.99 1.70 -1.12
CA TYR A 124 14.78 1.51 -2.33
C TYR A 124 16.18 2.06 -2.10
N LEU A 125 17.18 1.23 -2.37
CA LEU A 125 18.58 1.52 -2.13
C LEU A 125 19.39 1.22 -3.39
N THR A 126 20.27 2.13 -3.79
CA THR A 126 21.27 1.86 -4.82
C THR A 126 22.68 1.92 -4.26
N CYS A 127 23.52 1.00 -4.70
CA CYS A 127 24.92 0.94 -4.32
C CYS A 127 25.79 0.77 -5.56
N MET A 128 26.93 1.45 -5.62
CA MET A 128 27.97 1.13 -6.58
C MET A 128 29.05 0.30 -5.89
N LYS A 129 29.52 -0.76 -6.55
CA LYS A 129 30.75 -1.43 -6.14
C LYS A 129 31.91 -0.76 -6.86
N ARG A 130 32.86 -0.20 -6.12
CA ARG A 130 34.10 0.29 -6.70
C ARG A 130 34.90 -0.90 -7.21
N SER A 131 35.15 -0.95 -8.51
CA SER A 131 36.02 -1.95 -9.14
C SER A 131 37.33 -1.29 -9.55
N ASN A 132 38.44 -2.03 -9.46
CA ASN A 132 39.72 -1.62 -10.01
C ASN A 132 39.76 -1.78 -11.53
N GLU A 133 38.87 -2.60 -12.09
CA GLU A 133 38.60 -2.64 -13.53
C GLU A 133 37.70 -1.45 -13.86
N HIS A 134 37.84 -0.85 -15.05
CA HIS A 134 37.08 0.34 -15.52
C HIS A 134 35.54 0.12 -15.60
N LYS A 135 35.00 -0.95 -15.02
CA LYS A 135 33.58 -1.30 -14.96
C LYS A 135 33.01 -0.97 -13.58
N THR A 136 32.18 0.05 -13.52
CA THR A 136 31.36 0.34 -12.34
C THR A 136 30.09 -0.51 -12.39
N HIS A 137 29.84 -1.30 -11.35
CA HIS A 137 28.59 -2.06 -11.21
C HIS A 137 27.67 -1.34 -10.23
N VAL A 138 26.44 -1.03 -10.67
CA VAL A 138 25.37 -0.47 -9.83
C VAL A 138 24.41 -1.59 -9.45
N TYR A 139 24.12 -1.70 -8.16
CA TYR A 139 23.21 -2.64 -7.55
C TYR A 139 22.01 -1.88 -7.00
N ALA A 140 20.82 -2.45 -7.13
CA ALA A 140 19.60 -1.93 -6.54
C ALA A 140 19.02 -2.97 -5.58
N PHE A 141 18.62 -2.53 -4.39
CA PHE A 141 18.01 -3.35 -3.36
C PHE A 141 16.67 -2.74 -2.95
N VAL A 142 15.69 -3.60 -2.71
CA VAL A 142 14.40 -3.22 -2.13
C VAL A 142 14.28 -3.95 -0.81
N VAL A 143 14.20 -3.18 0.29
CA VAL A 143 14.12 -3.71 1.64
C VAL A 143 12.75 -3.36 2.21
N ASN A 144 12.08 -4.32 2.83
CA ASN A 144 10.91 -4.05 3.66
C ASN A 144 11.40 -3.72 5.09
N PRO A 145 11.27 -2.47 5.56
CA PRO A 145 11.71 -2.09 6.90
C PRO A 145 10.79 -2.62 8.01
N ARG A 146 9.70 -3.35 7.69
CA ARG A 146 8.89 -4.05 8.68
C ARG A 146 9.54 -5.39 9.03
N PRO A 147 9.81 -5.69 10.31
CA PRO A 147 10.06 -7.05 10.76
C PRO A 147 8.80 -7.92 10.63
#